data_AF-A0A0M5MKA5-F1
#
_entry.id   AF-A0A0M5MKA5-F1
#
_cell.length_a   1.000
_cell.length_b   1.000
_cell.length_c   1.000
_cell.angle_alpha   90.00
_cell.angle_beta   90.00
_cell.angle_gamma   90.00
#
_symmetry.space_group_name_H-M   'P 1'
#
loop_
_entity.id
_entity.type
_entity.pdbx_description
1 polymer ?
#
loop_
_entity_poly.entity_id
_entity_poly.type
_entity_poly.pdbx_seq_one_letter_code
_entity_poly.pdbx_strand_id
1 'polypeptide(L)'
;MNNQILELPNDCRDLLMVSAADTRDIDGMIIINQASADWLGGKLDTGTYFDTLDHFGIDPYAHVRPVERLAYSQVVTVELFL
;
A
#
# COMPACT_ATOMS: atom_id res chain seq x y z
N MET A 1 18.21 -24.56 -0.71
CA MET A 1 16.91 -23.94 -1.04
C MET A 1 16.87 -22.64 -0.27
N ASN A 2 16.94 -21.50 -0.96
CA ASN A 2 16.87 -20.19 -0.30
C ASN A 2 15.43 -19.93 0.10
N ASN A 3 15.12 -20.08 1.39
CA ASN A 3 13.91 -19.50 1.96
C ASN A 3 14.08 -17.97 1.90
N GLN A 4 13.66 -17.34 0.80
CA GLN A 4 13.31 -15.93 0.84
C GLN A 4 12.09 -15.81 1.75
N ILE A 5 12.33 -15.65 3.04
CA ILE A 5 11.32 -15.11 3.95
C ILE A 5 11.11 -13.68 3.47
N LEU A 6 10.03 -13.45 2.72
CA LEU A 6 9.51 -12.11 2.52
C LEU A 6 9.01 -11.67 3.90
N GLU A 7 9.86 -10.96 4.64
CA GLU A 7 9.43 -10.27 5.85
C GLU A 7 8.43 -9.20 5.42
N LEU A 8 7.16 -9.45 5.73
CA LEU A 8 6.15 -8.42 5.58
C LEU A 8 6.46 -7.30 6.57
N PRO A 9 6.32 -6.04 6.17
CA PRO A 9 6.48 -4.94 7.11
C PRO A 9 5.47 -5.09 8.26
N ASN A 10 5.89 -4.71 9.47
CA ASN A 10 5.03 -4.68 10.65
C ASN A 10 3.79 -3.79 10.44
N ASP A 11 3.93 -2.82 9.54
CA ASP A 11 2.87 -1.94 9.11
C ASP A 11 2.48 -2.25 7.66
N CYS A 12 1.26 -2.74 7.45
CA CYS A 12 0.77 -3.05 6.09
C CYS A 12 0.73 -1.81 5.19
N ARG A 13 0.77 -0.60 5.75
CA ARG A 13 0.84 0.67 5.03
C ARG A 13 2.15 0.84 4.27
N ASP A 14 3.22 0.22 4.74
CA ASP A 14 4.53 0.25 4.08
C ASP A 14 4.51 -0.47 2.72
N LEU A 15 3.48 -1.27 2.44
CA LEU A 15 3.29 -1.93 1.15
C LEU A 15 2.72 -1.00 0.07
N LEU A 16 2.17 0.16 0.45
CA LEU A 16 1.80 1.23 -0.49
C LEU A 16 2.96 2.18 -0.75
N MET A 17 4.06 2.08 0.00
CA MET A 17 5.25 2.87 -0.30
C MET A 17 5.96 2.31 -1.52
N VAL A 18 6.14 3.16 -2.53
CA VAL A 18 6.92 2.82 -3.72
C VAL A 18 8.40 2.91 -3.35
N SER A 19 9.13 1.80 -3.45
CA SER A 19 10.58 1.80 -3.25
C SER A 19 11.29 2.37 -4.49
N ALA A 20 12.42 3.05 -4.27
CA ALA A 20 13.19 3.80 -5.27
C ALA A 20 13.91 2.92 -6.33
N ALA A 21 13.22 1.94 -6.90
CA ALA A 21 13.77 1.01 -7.88
C ALA A 21 13.89 1.65 -9.28
N ASP A 22 13.09 2.67 -9.59
CA ASP A 22 13.23 3.49 -10.81
C ASP A 22 13.50 4.95 -10.42
N THR A 23 14.77 5.34 -10.47
CA THR A 23 15.28 6.64 -9.97
C THR A 23 14.86 7.85 -10.82
N ARG A 24 14.02 7.65 -11.85
CA ARG A 24 13.75 8.65 -12.88
C ARG A 24 12.67 9.67 -12.51
N ASP A 25 11.85 9.43 -11.49
CA ASP A 25 10.85 10.40 -11.01
C ASP A 25 10.67 10.33 -9.48
N ILE A 26 11.63 10.91 -8.76
CA ILE A 26 11.61 11.00 -7.29
C ILE A 26 10.42 11.83 -6.80
N ASP A 27 10.03 12.86 -7.55
CA ASP A 27 8.94 13.75 -7.16
C ASP A 27 7.59 13.01 -7.24
N GLY A 28 7.36 12.24 -8.31
CA GLY A 28 6.19 11.36 -8.42
C GLY A 28 6.12 10.34 -7.29
N MET A 29 7.26 9.73 -6.92
CA MET A 29 7.31 8.80 -5.78
C MET A 29 6.95 9.46 -4.45
N ILE A 30 7.43 10.68 -4.18
CA ILE A 30 7.08 11.43 -2.98
C ILE A 30 5.59 11.74 -2.95
N ILE A 31 5.02 12.17 -4.08
CA ILE A 31 3.59 12.48 -4.21
C ILE A 31 2.74 11.24 -3.92
N ILE A 32 3.07 10.10 -4.53
CA ILE A 32 2.34 8.84 -4.30
C ILE A 32 2.46 8.41 -2.84
N ASN A 33 3.64 8.45 -2.24
CA ASN A 33 3.84 8.06 -0.84
C ASN A 33 3.06 8.96 0.12
N GLN A 34 3.04 10.28 -0.12
CA GLN A 34 2.26 11.22 0.67
C GLN A 34 0.76 10.98 0.50
N ALA A 35 0.29 10.78 -0.74
CA ALA A 35 -1.11 10.49 -1.04
C ALA A 35 -1.57 9.17 -0.37
N SER A 36 -0.73 8.13 -0.39
CA SER A 36 -0.97 6.87 0.32
C SER A 36 -1.11 7.10 1.83
N ALA A 37 -0.21 7.88 2.43
CA ALA A 37 -0.27 8.20 3.86
C ALA A 37 -1.53 9.00 4.25
N ASP A 38 -1.92 9.98 3.42
CA ASP A 38 -3.10 10.79 3.65
C ASP A 38 -4.40 9.99 3.44
N TRP A 39 -4.44 9.10 2.46
CA TRP A 39 -5.56 8.18 2.23
C TRP A 39 -5.75 7.22 3.41
N LEU A 40 -4.66 6.58 3.87
CA LEU A 40 -4.68 5.70 5.04
C LEU A 40 -5.02 6.44 6.34
N GLY A 41 -4.65 7.71 6.43
CA GLY A 41 -5.00 8.59 7.54
C GLY A 41 -6.43 9.15 7.48
N GLY A 42 -7.20 8.85 6.44
CA GLY A 42 -8.56 9.36 6.22
C GLY A 42 -8.62 10.85 5.86
N LYS A 43 -7.49 11.45 5.48
CA LYS A 43 -7.39 12.85 5.04
C LYS A 43 -7.62 13.02 3.55
N LEU A 44 -7.44 11.95 2.78
CA LEU A 44 -7.70 11.87 1.34
C LEU A 44 -8.78 10.82 1.11
N ASP A 45 -9.79 11.12 0.30
CA ASP A 45 -10.81 10.14 -0.05
C ASP A 45 -10.30 9.15 -1.12
N THR A 46 -10.95 8.00 -1.21
CA THR A 46 -10.55 6.92 -2.14
C THR A 46 -10.62 7.34 -3.60
N GLY A 47 -11.57 8.17 -4.00
CA GLY A 47 -11.69 8.63 -5.39
C GLY A 47 -10.48 9.48 -5.77
N THR A 48 -10.18 10.49 -4.98
CA THR A 48 -9.02 11.37 -5.22
C THR A 48 -7.69 10.61 -5.17
N TYR A 49 -7.56 9.63 -4.27
CA TYR A 49 -6.38 8.78 -4.23
C TYR A 49 -6.23 7.92 -5.49
N PHE A 50 -7.33 7.35 -5.99
CA PHE A 50 -7.30 6.51 -7.19
C PHE A 50 -7.01 7.34 -8.44
N ASP A 51 -7.57 8.54 -8.55
CA ASP A 51 -7.25 9.50 -9.62
C ASP A 51 -5.76 9.89 -9.59
N THR A 52 -5.18 10.03 -8.38
CA THR A 52 -3.74 10.30 -8.22
C THR A 52 -2.91 9.14 -8.74
N LEU A 53 -3.26 7.89 -8.43
CA LEU A 53 -2.54 6.72 -8.92
C LEU A 53 -2.64 6.58 -10.45
N ASP A 54 -3.83 6.79 -11.02
CA ASP A 54 -4.06 6.74 -12.47
C ASP A 54 -3.25 7.83 -13.21
N HIS A 55 -3.14 9.04 -12.64
CA HIS A 55 -2.30 10.11 -13.18
C HIS A 55 -0.84 9.71 -13.36
N PHE A 56 -0.31 8.89 -12.45
CA PHE A 56 1.06 8.34 -12.53
C PHE A 56 1.13 7.00 -13.28
N GLY A 57 0.04 6.57 -13.92
CA GLY A 57 -0.02 5.32 -14.69
C GLY A 57 0.00 4.06 -13.82
N ILE A 58 -0.39 4.17 -12.55
CA ILE A 58 -0.47 3.05 -11.60
C ILE A 58 -1.91 2.56 -11.54
N ASP A 59 -2.13 1.27 -11.81
CA ASP A 59 -3.44 0.63 -11.60
C ASP A 59 -3.82 0.66 -10.11
N PRO A 60 -4.86 1.44 -9.72
CA PRO A 60 -5.21 1.62 -8.32
C PRO A 60 -5.61 0.32 -7.63
N TYR A 61 -6.33 -0.56 -8.34
CA TYR A 61 -6.79 -1.83 -7.77
C TYR A 61 -5.63 -2.81 -7.60
N ALA A 62 -4.71 -2.86 -8.56
CA ALA A 62 -3.53 -3.71 -8.43
C ALA A 62 -2.61 -3.23 -7.29
N HIS A 63 -2.50 -1.90 -7.10
CA HIS A 63 -1.68 -1.28 -6.07
C HIS A 63 -2.23 -1.49 -4.66
N VAL A 64 -3.54 -1.34 -4.45
CA VAL A 64 -4.17 -1.40 -3.13
C VAL A 64 -4.47 -2.83 -2.66
N ARG A 65 -4.72 -3.77 -3.58
CA ARG A 65 -5.11 -5.16 -3.28
C ARG A 65 -4.17 -5.92 -2.31
N PRO A 66 -2.83 -5.79 -2.36
CA PRO A 66 -1.95 -6.41 -1.38
C PRO A 66 -2.26 -5.99 0.06
N VAL A 67 -2.52 -4.70 0.28
CA VAL A 67 -2.86 -4.15 1.61
C VAL A 67 -4.23 -4.63 2.05
N GLU A 68 -5.23 -4.56 1.18
CA GLU A 68 -6.57 -5.08 1.48
C GLU A 68 -6.51 -6.56 1.88
N ARG A 69 -5.81 -7.39 1.11
CA ARG A 69 -5.66 -8.82 1.43
C ARG A 69 -5.02 -9.06 2.79
N LEU A 70 -4.01 -8.28 3.16
CA LEU A 70 -3.38 -8.39 4.48
C LEU A 70 -4.29 -7.91 5.59
N ALA A 71 -4.97 -6.77 5.42
CA ALA A 71 -5.96 -6.28 6.36
C ALA A 71 -7.06 -7.32 6.60
N TYR A 72 -7.63 -7.89 5.52
CA TYR A 72 -8.62 -8.96 5.64
C TYR A 72 -8.06 -10.24 6.29
N SER A 73 -6.83 -10.62 6.00
CA SER A 73 -6.19 -11.80 6.60
C SER A 73 -5.94 -11.60 8.10
N GLN A 74 -5.64 -10.38 8.55
CA GLN A 74 -5.48 -10.06 9.97
C GLN A 74 -6.81 -10.11 10.72
N VAL A 75 -7.92 -9.64 10.12
CA VAL A 75 -9.27 -9.68 10.74
C VAL A 75 -9.77 -11.11 10.97
N VAL A 76 -9.27 -12.12 10.25
CA VAL A 76 -9.64 -13.53 10.48
C VAL A 76 -8.94 -14.16 11.70
N THR A 77 -7.94 -13.49 12.29
CA THR A 77 -7.28 -13.95 13.52
C THR A 77 -8.04 -13.46 14.76
N VAL A 78 -9.33 -13.75 14.85
CA VAL A 78 -10.03 -13.71 16.13
C VAL A 78 -9.91 -15.10 16.72
N GLU A 79 -8.93 -15.31 17.58
CA GLU A 79 -8.97 -16.45 18.50
C GLU A 79 -10.19 -16.25 19.40
N LEU A 80 -11.30 -16.87 19.01
CA LEU A 80 -12.41 -17.16 19.90
C LEU A 80 -11.89 -18.13 20.97
N PHE A 81 -11.26 -17.59 22.01
CA PHE A 81 -11.11 -18.28 23.27
C PHE A 81 -12.52 -18.41 23.88
N LEU A 82 -13.13 -19.57 23.64
CA LEU A 82 -14.27 -20.07 24.42
C LEU A 82 -13.76 -20.64 25.75
#